data_AF-A0A7K0K3U9-F1
#
_entry.id   AF-A0A7K0K3U9-F1
#
_cell.length_a   1.000
_cell.length_b   1.000
_cell.length_c   1.000
_cell.angle_alpha   90.00
_cell.angle_beta   90.00
_cell.angle_gamma   90.00
#
_symmetry.space_group_name_H-M   'P 1'
#
loop_
_entity.id
_entity.type
_entity.pdbx_description
1 polymer ?
#
loop_
_entity_poly.entity_id
_entity_poly.type
_entity_poly.pdbx_seq_one_letter_code
_entity_poly.pdbx_strand_id
1 'polypeptide(L)'
;MNATPAVLASRDLRNHTSESLKRAENGESLAVTVNGHPVAMLGPIPTSGRAYLTRAEFLRRFQPADSGLRAQLDEFDQDLDELGGID
;
A
#
# COMPACT_ATOMS: atom_id res chain seq x y z
N MET A 1 5.63 -1.73 -10.24
CA MET A 1 5.45 -3.20 -10.22
C MET A 1 5.33 -3.61 -8.75
N ASN A 2 4.14 -3.98 -8.30
CA ASN A 2 3.96 -4.50 -6.94
C ASN A 2 4.52 -5.93 -6.94
N ALA A 3 5.66 -6.15 -6.28
CA ALA A 3 6.24 -7.47 -6.15
C ALA A 3 5.25 -8.38 -5.40
N THR A 4 4.99 -9.57 -5.92
CA THR A 4 4.23 -10.59 -5.20
C THR A 4 4.98 -10.92 -3.90
N PRO A 5 4.38 -10.71 -2.72
CA PRO A 5 5.08 -10.94 -1.46
C PRO A 5 5.37 -12.43 -1.29
N ALA A 6 6.54 -12.77 -0.77
CA ALA A 6 6.91 -14.15 -0.50
C ALA A 6 6.03 -14.73 0.61
N VAL A 7 5.67 -16.01 0.50
CA VAL A 7 4.73 -16.66 1.43
C VAL A 7 5.50 -17.24 2.63
N LEU A 8 5.01 -16.98 3.83
CA LEU A 8 5.54 -17.51 5.10
C LEU A 8 4.43 -18.21 5.89
N ALA A 9 4.57 -19.50 6.20
CA ALA A 9 3.58 -20.18 7.02
C ALA A 9 3.68 -19.75 8.50
N SER A 10 2.56 -19.73 9.21
CA SER A 10 2.48 -19.38 10.63
C SER A 10 3.45 -20.21 11.50
N ARG A 11 3.63 -21.49 11.16
CA ARG A 11 4.60 -22.37 11.82
C ARG A 11 6.04 -21.94 11.59
N ASP A 12 6.38 -21.56 10.37
CA ASP A 12 7.74 -21.08 10.03
C ASP A 12 8.03 -19.75 10.71
N LEU A 13 7.05 -18.85 10.76
CA LEU A 13 7.16 -17.60 11.51
C LEU A 13 7.46 -17.85 12.98
N ARG A 14 6.72 -18.77 13.64
CA ARG A 14 6.95 -19.10 15.06
C ARG A 14 8.33 -19.72 15.31
N ASN A 15 8.79 -20.56 14.39
CA ASN A 15 10.05 -21.28 14.56
C ASN A 15 11.27 -20.41 14.21
N HIS A 16 11.11 -19.45 13.30
CA HIS A 16 12.20 -18.62 12.76
C HIS A 16 11.88 -17.12 12.89
N THR A 17 11.33 -16.71 14.03
CA THR A 17 10.89 -15.32 14.25
C THR A 17 12.01 -14.31 13.99
N SER A 18 13.21 -14.55 14.54
CA SER A 18 14.34 -13.62 14.42
C SER A 18 14.80 -13.43 12.97
N GLU A 19 14.80 -14.50 12.17
CA GLU A 19 15.17 -14.44 10.76
C GLU A 19 14.09 -13.74 9.94
N SER A 20 12.82 -14.06 10.20
CA SER A 20 11.68 -13.42 9.55
C SER A 20 11.65 -11.91 9.81
N LEU A 21 11.93 -11.48 11.05
CA LEU A 21 12.03 -10.07 11.41
C LEU A 21 13.20 -9.37 10.73
N LYS A 22 14.38 -10.01 10.64
CA LYS A 22 15.53 -9.44 9.91
C LYS A 22 15.24 -9.26 8.42
N ARG A 23 14.56 -10.21 7.80
CA ARG A 23 14.12 -10.10 6.40
C ARG A 23 13.17 -8.92 6.21
N ALA A 24 12.20 -8.77 7.11
CA ALA A 24 11.28 -7.65 7.11
C ALA A 24 12.01 -6.31 7.32
N GLU A 25 12.94 -6.24 8.27
CA GLU A 25 13.78 -5.07 8.53
C GLU A 25 14.62 -4.68 7.31
N ASN A 26 15.12 -5.66 6.56
CA ASN A 26 15.83 -5.44 5.29
C ASN A 26 14.92 -5.02 4.12
N GLY A 27 13.63 -4.84 4.35
CA GLY A 27 12.67 -4.33 3.36
C GLY A 27 11.82 -5.39 2.66
N GLU A 28 11.96 -6.66 3.02
CA GLU A 28 11.16 -7.72 2.42
C GLU A 28 9.71 -7.70 2.96
N SER A 29 8.74 -7.95 2.08
CA SER A 29 7.33 -8.11 2.45
C SER A 29 6.92 -9.58 2.34
N LEU A 30 6.46 -10.14 3.46
CA LEU A 30 6.13 -11.54 3.66
C LEU A 30 4.64 -11.70 3.95
N ALA A 31 3.93 -12.49 3.14
CA ALA A 31 2.55 -12.85 3.38
C ALA A 31 2.48 -14.03 4.35
N VAL A 32 2.04 -13.76 5.58
CA VAL A 32 1.87 -14.78 6.61
C VAL A 32 0.59 -15.56 6.34
N THR A 33 0.69 -16.89 6.30
CA THR A 33 -0.43 -17.79 6.01
C THR A 33 -0.74 -18.75 7.16
N VAL A 34 -2.00 -19.12 7.30
CA VAL A 34 -2.47 -20.24 8.14
C VAL A 34 -3.20 -21.21 7.24
N ASN A 35 -2.78 -22.48 7.21
CA ASN A 35 -3.34 -23.50 6.31
C ASN A 35 -3.36 -23.06 4.83
N GLY A 36 -2.34 -22.32 4.39
CA GLY A 36 -2.23 -21.80 3.02
C GLY A 36 -3.04 -20.54 2.72
N HIS A 37 -3.85 -20.05 3.68
CA HIS A 37 -4.63 -18.84 3.52
C HIS A 37 -3.88 -17.62 4.09
N PRO A 38 -3.69 -16.53 3.33
CA PRO A 38 -3.07 -15.30 3.83
C PRO A 38 -3.89 -14.67 4.95
N VAL A 39 -3.25 -14.35 6.07
CA VAL A 39 -3.90 -13.76 7.26
C VAL A 39 -3.24 -12.47 7.75
N ALA A 40 -1.98 -12.24 7.40
CA ALA A 40 -1.25 -11.04 7.79
C ALA A 40 -0.10 -10.75 6.83
N MET A 41 0.42 -9.53 6.91
CA MET A 41 1.65 -9.11 6.23
C MET A 41 2.70 -8.77 7.26
N LEU A 42 3.90 -9.30 7.08
CA LEU A 42 5.09 -8.91 7.81
C LEU A 42 6.00 -8.15 6.85
N GLY A 43 6.41 -6.94 7.24
CA GLY A 43 7.26 -6.10 6.41
C GLY A 43 7.98 -5.04 7.24
N PRO A 44 8.83 -4.21 6.59
CA PRO A 44 9.51 -3.13 7.28
C PRO A 44 8.48 -2.17 7.88
N ILE A 45 8.78 -1.64 9.06
CA ILE A 45 8.02 -0.51 9.59
C ILE A 45 8.31 0.69 8.66
N PRO A 46 7.30 1.30 8.02
CA PRO A 46 7.52 2.45 7.18
C PRO A 46 8.12 3.58 8.00
N THR A 47 9.36 3.96 7.71
CA THR A 47 10.03 5.11 8.34
C THR A 47 9.43 6.45 7.89
N SER A 48 8.65 6.42 6.82
CA SER A 48 7.90 7.54 6.24
C SER A 48 6.40 7.29 6.32
N GLY A 49 5.89 7.02 7.53
CA GLY A 49 4.44 7.12 7.77
C GLY A 49 4.01 8.55 7.44
N ARG A 50 3.27 8.73 6.32
CA ARG A 50 2.78 10.02 5.78
C ARG A 50 3.71 11.19 6.11
N ALA A 51 4.68 11.47 5.24
CA ALA A 51 5.36 12.76 5.29
C ALA A 51 4.28 13.85 5.23
N TYR A 52 4.02 14.51 6.36
CA TYR A 52 3.33 15.80 6.34
C TYR A 52 4.23 16.71 5.54
N LEU A 53 3.89 16.89 4.27
CA LEU A 53 4.64 17.77 3.40
C LEU A 53 4.31 19.19 3.85
N THR A 54 5.33 19.97 4.17
CA THR A 54 5.15 21.42 4.21
C THR A 54 4.69 21.91 2.84
N ARG A 55 4.02 23.07 2.78
CA ARG A 55 3.58 23.66 1.50
C ARG A 55 4.73 23.74 0.48
N ALA A 56 5.94 24.07 0.91
CA ALA A 56 7.12 24.15 0.05
C ALA A 56 7.54 22.78 -0.50
N GLU A 57 7.49 21.73 0.32
CA GLU A 57 7.83 20.37 -0.09
C GLU A 57 6.80 19.73 -0.99
N PHE A 58 5.52 20.05 -0.79
CA PHE A 58 4.44 19.67 -1.68
C PHE A 58 4.66 20.30 -3.05
N LEU A 59 4.81 21.62 -3.13
CA LEU A 59 4.99 22.32 -4.41
C LEU A 59 6.25 21.86 -5.17
N ARG A 60 7.33 21.50 -4.47
CA ARG A 60 8.54 20.94 -5.10
C ARG A 60 8.31 19.57 -5.74
N ARG A 61 7.47 18.74 -5.14
CA ARG A 61 7.20 17.36 -5.59
C ARG A 61 5.95 17.25 -6.47
N PHE A 62 5.09 18.27 -6.44
CA PHE A 62 3.84 18.30 -7.16
C PHE A 62 4.10 18.38 -8.66
N GLN A 63 3.51 17.44 -9.40
CA GLN A 63 3.41 17.49 -10.85
C GLN A 63 1.93 17.62 -11.18
N PRO A 64 1.51 18.69 -11.88
CA PRO A 64 0.14 18.80 -12.35
C PRO A 64 -0.21 17.59 -13.22
N ALA A 65 -1.43 17.09 -13.06
CA ALA A 65 -1.98 16.16 -14.03
C ALA A 65 -2.17 16.84 -15.39
N ASP A 66 -2.23 16.04 -16.45
CA ASP A 66 -2.61 16.54 -17.76
C ASP A 66 -4.06 17.05 -17.78
N SER A 67 -4.39 17.85 -18.80
CA SER A 67 -5.72 18.45 -18.91
C SER A 67 -6.84 17.43 -19.15
N GLY A 68 -6.53 16.22 -19.61
CA GLY A 68 -7.49 15.14 -19.83
C GLY A 68 -8.06 14.59 -18.52
N LEU A 69 -7.27 14.60 -17.45
CA LEU A 69 -7.73 14.13 -16.14
C LEU A 69 -8.96 14.91 -15.64
N ARG A 70 -9.04 16.21 -15.94
CA ARG A 70 -10.17 17.02 -15.48
C ARG A 70 -11.48 16.59 -16.14
N ALA A 71 -11.44 16.30 -17.44
CA ALA A 71 -12.60 15.77 -18.16
C ALA A 71 -13.00 14.38 -17.64
N GLN A 72 -12.04 13.52 -17.32
CA GLN A 72 -12.29 12.19 -16.76
C GLN A 72 -12.91 12.24 -15.36
N LEU A 73 -12.48 13.21 -14.54
CA LEU A 73 -13.07 13.41 -13.21
C LEU A 73 -14.51 13.93 -13.32
N ASP A 74 -14.77 14.86 -14.25
CA ASP A 74 -16.12 15.37 -14.48
C ASP A 74 -17.07 14.29 -15.02
N GLU A 75 -16.57 13.38 -15.88
CA GLU A 75 -17.31 12.20 -16.37
C GLU A 75 -17.61 11.22 -15.22
N PHE A 76 -16.61 10.92 -14.38
CA PHE A 76 -16.78 10.02 -13.24
C PHE A 76 -17.74 10.54 -12.17
N ASP A 77 -17.77 11.86 -11.94
CA ASP A 77 -18.69 12.50 -10.99
C ASP A 77 -20.15 12.36 -11.46
N GLN A 78 -20.39 12.51 -12.77
CA GLN A 78 -21.70 12.30 -13.38
C GLN A 78 -22.16 10.83 -13.24
N ASP A 79 -21.27 9.88 -13.49
CA ASP A 79 -21.55 8.45 -13.28
C ASP A 79 -21.91 8.15 -11.81
N LEU A 80 -21.25 8.81 -10.85
CA LEU A 80 -21.54 8.65 -9.42
C LEU A 80 -22.90 9.23 -9.02
N ASP A 81 -23.27 10.39 -9.57
CA ASP A 81 -24.59 11.01 -9.35
C ASP A 81 -25.71 10.11 -9.90
N GLU A 82 -25.50 9.48 -11.07
CA GLU A 82 -26.46 8.55 -11.67
C GLU A 82 -26.64 7.25 -10.86
N LEU A 83 -25.61 6.84 -10.12
CA LEU A 83 -25.65 5.66 -9.25
C LEU A 83 -26.33 5.92 -7.89
N GLY A 84 -26.77 7.16 -7.63
CA GLY A 84 -27.40 7.56 -6.38
C GLY A 84 -26.40 7.49 -5.25
N GLY A 85 -25.65 8.58 -5.03
CA GLY A 85 -24.62 8.70 -4.01
C GLY A 85 -24.99 8.02 -2.68
N ILE A 86 -24.04 7.27 -2.14
CA ILE A 86 -24.14 6.65 -0.82
C ILE A 86 -24.09 7.77 0.24
N ASP A 87 -25.27 8.27 0.62
CA ASP A 87 -25.50 9.07 1.84
C ASP A 87 -25.34 8.21 3.11
#